data_AF-A0A1F3WW27-F1
#
_entry.id   AF-A0A1F3WW27-F1
#
_cell.length_a   1.000
_cell.length_b   1.000
_cell.length_c   1.000
_cell.angle_alpha   90.00
_cell.angle_beta   90.00
_cell.angle_gamma   90.00
#
_symmetry.space_group_name_H-M   'P 1'
#
loop_
_entity.id
_entity.type
_entity.pdbx_description
1 polymer ?
#
loop_
_entity_poly.entity_id
_entity_poly.type
_entity_poly.pdbx_seq_one_letter_code
_entity_poly.pdbx_strand_id
1 'polypeptide(L)'
;MSIDYGEKYVGLATFIPGNDPYPLCFERIRFQSPKQLISDLIKYVSEEAIAVLVLGIPRLLDGKETKATEKIKHFGELLKASIPNVCVYFQDETLSTFDAKDRMKNSPEFNFKVAMDKIDMVSAVIILEDFIADKNQLSE
;
A
#
# COMPACT_ATOMS: atom_id res chain seq x y z
N MET A 1 -7.56 -2.54 0.29
CA MET A 1 -6.51 -2.10 -0.65
C MET A 1 -5.42 -1.40 0.15
N SER A 2 -4.16 -1.61 -0.23
CA SER A 2 -3.01 -0.90 0.34
C SER A 2 -2.36 0.02 -0.70
N ILE A 3 -1.60 0.99 -0.20
CA ILE A 3 -0.91 2.03 -0.95
C ILE A 3 0.54 2.11 -0.45
N ASP A 4 1.50 1.82 -1.34
CA ASP A 4 2.92 2.18 -1.17
C ASP A 4 3.14 3.59 -1.76
N TYR A 5 3.28 4.59 -0.90
CA TYR A 5 3.36 5.98 -1.31
C TYR A 5 4.79 6.37 -1.72
N GLY A 6 5.11 6.23 -3.00
CA GLY A 6 6.37 6.72 -3.57
C GLY A 6 6.24 8.10 -4.24
N GLU A 7 7.35 8.85 -4.29
CA GLU A 7 7.38 10.20 -4.88
C GLU A 7 7.35 10.21 -6.42
N LYS A 8 7.65 9.07 -7.05
CA LYS A 8 7.64 8.91 -8.51
C LYS A 8 6.52 7.99 -8.98
N TYR A 9 6.30 6.91 -8.24
CA TYR A 9 5.27 5.94 -8.50
C TYR A 9 4.62 5.54 -7.18
N VAL A 10 3.34 5.21 -7.24
CA VAL A 10 2.56 4.70 -6.13
C VAL A 10 2.10 3.31 -6.50
N GLY A 11 2.43 2.33 -5.65
CA GLY A 11 2.02 0.95 -5.81
C GLY A 11 0.71 0.68 -5.08
N LEU A 12 -0.17 -0.07 -5.72
CA LEU A 12 -1.45 -0.50 -5.13
C LEU A 12 -1.52 -2.02 -5.08
N ALA A 13 -2.11 -2.53 -4.00
CA ALA A 13 -2.49 -3.94 -3.88
C ALA A 13 -3.91 -4.08 -3.32
N THR A 14 -4.57 -5.17 -3.69
CA THR A 14 -5.95 -5.48 -3.31
C THR A 14 -6.04 -6.85 -2.65
N PHE A 15 -7.09 -7.05 -1.86
CA PHE A 15 -7.39 -8.31 -1.22
C PHE A 15 -8.89 -8.37 -0.92
N ILE A 16 -9.55 -9.41 -1.40
CA ILE A 16 -10.96 -9.70 -1.18
C ILE A 16 -11.07 -10.96 -0.31
N PRO A 17 -11.41 -10.81 0.99
CA PRO A 17 -11.54 -11.95 1.90
C PRO A 17 -12.52 -13.01 1.36
N GLY A 18 -12.08 -14.27 1.32
CA GLY A 18 -12.88 -15.40 0.84
C GLY A 18 -12.89 -15.60 -0.68
N ASN A 19 -12.37 -14.65 -1.46
CA ASN A 19 -12.15 -14.81 -2.90
C ASN A 19 -10.66 -14.93 -3.23
N ASP A 20 -9.85 -14.04 -2.67
CA ASP A 20 -8.42 -14.03 -2.92
C ASP A 20 -7.71 -14.90 -1.89
N PRO A 21 -6.75 -15.75 -2.30
CA PRO A 21 -5.99 -16.58 -1.37
C PRO A 21 -4.95 -15.76 -0.57
N TYR A 22 -4.53 -14.60 -1.09
CA TYR A 22 -3.57 -13.68 -0.50
C TYR A 22 -3.66 -12.31 -1.22
N PRO A 23 -3.09 -11.23 -0.66
CA PRO A 23 -3.04 -9.92 -1.33
C PRO A 23 -2.37 -9.94 -2.70
N LEU A 24 -2.97 -9.27 -3.68
CA LEU A 24 -2.54 -9.26 -5.08
C LEU A 24 -2.10 -7.87 -5.53
N CYS A 25 -1.10 -7.82 -6.42
CA CYS A 25 -0.73 -6.58 -7.11
C CYS A 25 -1.94 -6.06 -7.90
N PHE A 26 -2.20 -4.75 -7.83
CA PHE A 26 -3.33 -4.14 -8.52
C PHE A 26 -2.87 -3.20 -9.63
N GLU A 27 -2.25 -2.07 -9.28
CA GLU A 27 -1.88 -1.04 -10.25
C GLU A 27 -0.67 -0.23 -9.77
N ARG A 28 0.07 0.35 -10.72
CA ARG A 28 1.16 1.28 -10.48
C ARG A 28 0.86 2.63 -11.09
N ILE A 29 0.62 3.62 -10.24
CA ILE A 29 0.27 4.97 -10.64
C ILE A 29 1.53 5.82 -10.73
N ARG A 30 1.73 6.54 -11.83
CA ARG A 30 2.76 7.60 -11.89
C ARG A 30 2.32 8.79 -11.06
N PHE A 31 3.07 9.11 -10.00
CA PHE A 31 2.74 10.22 -9.13
C PHE A 31 2.96 11.56 -9.84
N GLN A 32 1.93 12.41 -9.87
CA GLN A 32 2.03 13.77 -10.40
C GLN A 32 1.66 14.80 -9.34
N SER A 33 0.61 14.55 -8.57
CA SER A 33 0.19 15.40 -7.46
C SER A 33 -0.74 14.65 -6.50
N PRO A 34 -0.88 15.10 -5.24
CA PRO A 34 -1.85 14.52 -4.31
C PRO A 34 -3.28 14.53 -4.85
N LYS A 35 -3.68 15.60 -5.55
CA LYS A 35 -5.02 15.73 -6.13
C LYS A 35 -5.29 14.69 -7.22
N GLN A 36 -4.32 14.45 -8.10
CA GLN A 36 -4.44 13.41 -9.14
C GLN A 36 -4.54 12.03 -8.51
N LEU A 37 -3.68 11.73 -7.54
CA LEU A 37 -3.71 10.44 -6.86
C LEU A 37 -5.04 10.19 -6.12
N ILE A 38 -5.58 11.20 -5.42
CA ILE A 38 -6.90 11.10 -4.78
C ILE A 38 -8.00 10.83 -5.81
N SER A 39 -7.96 11.51 -6.96
CA SER A 39 -8.94 11.28 -8.04
C SER A 39 -8.90 9.85 -8.56
N ASP A 40 -7.70 9.29 -8.77
CA ASP A 40 -7.54 7.91 -9.22
C ASP A 40 -8.00 6.92 -8.16
N LEU A 41 -7.66 7.16 -6.90
CA LEU A 41 -8.10 6.32 -5.78
C LEU A 41 -9.63 6.35 -5.58
N ILE A 42 -10.30 7.49 -5.75
CA ILE A 42 -11.77 7.57 -5.71
C ILE A 42 -12.38 6.66 -6.77
N LYS A 43 -11.83 6.67 -7.99
CA LYS A 43 -12.30 5.81 -9.07
C LYS A 43 -12.13 4.34 -8.69
N TYR A 44 -10.94 3.92 -8.27
CA TYR A 44 -10.69 2.52 -7.91
C TYR A 44 -11.47 2.06 -6.69
N VAL A 45 -11.65 2.92 -5.69
CA VAL A 45 -12.49 2.63 -4.52
C VAL A 45 -13.92 2.32 -4.94
N SER A 46 -14.46 3.10 -5.88
CA SER A 46 -15.82 2.90 -6.39
C SER A 46 -15.94 1.66 -7.27
N GLU A 47 -14.98 1.42 -8.16
CA GLU A 47 -15.01 0.29 -9.11
C GLU A 47 -14.83 -1.06 -8.40
N GLU A 48 -13.92 -1.12 -7.43
CA GLU A 48 -13.57 -2.35 -6.71
C GLU A 48 -14.31 -2.49 -5.36
N ALA A 49 -15.26 -1.61 -5.08
CA ALA A 49 -16.03 -1.57 -3.82
C ALA A 49 -15.14 -1.63 -2.55
N ILE A 50 -14.07 -0.85 -2.53
CA ILE A 50 -13.07 -0.86 -1.45
C ILE A 50 -13.65 -0.22 -0.19
N ALA A 51 -13.68 -0.98 0.91
CA ALA A 51 -14.08 -0.47 2.23
C ALA A 51 -12.91 0.01 3.10
N VAL A 52 -11.70 -0.47 2.82
CA VAL A 52 -10.50 -0.23 3.64
C VAL A 52 -9.32 0.17 2.76
N LEU A 53 -8.71 1.30 3.09
CA LEU A 53 -7.42 1.76 2.55
C LEU A 53 -6.35 1.68 3.64
N VAL A 54 -5.21 1.11 3.28
CA VAL A 54 -4.03 0.99 4.15
C VAL A 54 -2.89 1.77 3.52
N LEU A 55 -2.42 2.83 4.17
CA LEU A 55 -1.24 3.57 3.75
C LEU A 55 -0.03 3.03 4.50
N GLY A 56 0.96 2.56 3.77
CA GLY A 56 2.24 2.28 4.40
C GLY A 56 2.93 3.59 4.81
N ILE A 57 3.60 3.57 5.96
CA ILE A 57 4.36 4.70 6.50
C ILE A 57 5.76 4.23 6.89
N PRO A 58 6.84 4.97 6.54
CA PRO A 58 8.19 4.56 6.87
C PRO A 58 8.39 4.43 8.38
N ARG A 59 9.04 3.35 8.80
CA ARG A 59 9.38 3.09 10.20
C ARG A 59 10.21 4.21 10.81
N LEU A 60 9.78 4.69 11.98
CA LEU A 60 10.52 5.69 12.74
C LEU A 60 11.64 5.00 13.53
N LEU A 61 12.89 5.13 13.09
CA LEU A 61 14.05 4.49 13.71
C LEU A 61 14.34 4.99 15.14
N ASP A 62 13.94 6.22 15.47
CA ASP A 62 14.15 6.86 16.77
C ASP A 62 12.84 7.38 17.40
N GLY A 63 11.70 6.99 16.84
CA GLY A 63 10.38 7.45 17.24
C GLY A 63 10.04 8.89 16.83
N LYS A 64 10.90 9.60 16.10
CA LYS A 64 10.61 10.95 15.59
C LYS A 64 10.02 10.91 14.20
N GLU A 65 8.92 11.63 14.00
CA GLU A 65 8.32 11.77 12.68
C GLU A 65 9.32 12.39 11.69
N THR A 66 9.42 11.77 10.50
CA THR A 66 10.17 12.34 9.39
C THR A 66 9.23 13.20 8.53
N LYS A 67 9.79 14.10 7.73
CA LYS A 67 9.01 14.85 6.72
C LYS A 67 8.23 13.93 5.77
N ALA A 68 8.74 12.74 5.49
CA ALA A 68 8.04 11.75 4.66
C ALA A 68 6.82 11.18 5.39
N THR A 69 6.98 10.82 6.67
CA THR A 69 5.88 10.35 7.52
C THR A 69 4.79 11.42 7.67
N GLU A 70 5.17 12.68 7.94
CA GLU A 70 4.24 13.81 8.02
C GLU A 70 3.44 13.99 6.72
N LYS A 71 4.12 13.91 5.56
CA LYS A 71 3.52 14.03 4.23
C LYS A 71 2.49 12.92 3.98
N ILE A 72 2.82 11.67 4.33
CA ILE A 72 1.89 10.53 4.14
C ILE A 72 0.71 10.63 5.11
N LYS A 73 0.93 11.02 6.36
CA LYS A 73 -0.16 11.27 7.33
C LYS A 73 -1.10 12.37 6.83
N HIS A 74 -0.56 13.49 6.35
CA HIS A 74 -1.36 14.56 5.77
C HIS A 74 -2.16 14.08 4.55
N PHE A 75 -1.54 13.28 3.68
CA PHE A 75 -2.23 12.65 2.56
C PHE A 75 -3.37 11.72 3.01
N GLY A 76 -3.16 10.94 4.08
CA GLY A 76 -4.21 10.11 4.67
C GLY A 76 -5.40 10.92 5.19
N GLU A 77 -5.17 12.08 5.80
CA GLU A 77 -6.25 12.99 6.21
C GLU A 77 -7.02 13.56 5.02
N LEU A 78 -6.32 13.90 3.93
CA LEU A 78 -6.97 14.32 2.68
C LEU A 78 -7.83 13.20 2.08
N LEU A 79 -7.37 11.95 2.16
CA LEU A 79 -8.14 10.80 1.70
C LEU A 79 -9.41 10.59 2.54
N LYS A 80 -9.31 10.64 3.87
CA LYS A 80 -10.47 10.54 4.77
C LYS A 80 -11.52 11.62 4.45
N ALA A 81 -11.08 12.84 4.20
CA ALA A 81 -11.97 13.95 3.84
C ALA A 81 -12.62 13.76 2.45
N SER A 82 -11.90 13.15 1.51
CA SER A 82 -12.36 12.97 0.13
C SER A 82 -13.21 11.71 -0.07
N ILE A 83 -13.06 10.71 0.80
CA ILE A 83 -13.70 9.39 0.70
C ILE A 83 -14.28 8.99 2.07
N PRO A 84 -15.37 9.65 2.52
CA PRO A 84 -15.85 9.54 3.91
C PRO A 84 -16.33 8.14 4.31
N ASN A 85 -16.68 7.28 3.34
CA ASN A 85 -17.19 5.93 3.60
C ASN A 85 -16.09 4.86 3.66
N VAL A 86 -14.82 5.25 3.60
CA VAL A 86 -13.68 4.32 3.58
C VAL A 86 -12.82 4.52 4.82
N CYS A 87 -12.52 3.41 5.50
CA CYS A 87 -11.62 3.42 6.63
C CYS A 87 -10.18 3.52 6.14
N VAL A 88 -9.47 4.56 6.58
CA VAL A 88 -8.05 4.76 6.27
C VAL A 88 -7.21 4.37 7.49
N TYR A 89 -6.35 3.37 7.33
CA TYR A 89 -5.36 2.93 8.32
C TYR A 89 -3.95 3.23 7.85
N PHE A 90 -3.03 3.28 8.80
CA PHE A 90 -1.59 3.35 8.54
C PHE A 90 -0.94 2.06 9.00
N GLN A 91 -0.04 1.52 8.18
CA GLN A 91 0.76 0.33 8.52
C GLN A 91 2.24 0.73 8.52
N ASP A 92 2.96 0.32 9.56
CA ASP A 92 4.40 0.57 9.63
C ASP A 92 5.10 -0.25 8.54
N GLU A 93 5.75 0.44 7.61
CA GLU A 93 6.58 -0.16 6.58
C GLU A 93 7.92 -0.53 7.20
N THR A 94 8.04 -1.79 7.62
CA THR A 94 9.36 -2.43 7.75
C THR A 94 9.99 -2.76 6.40
N LEU A 95 9.23 -2.57 5.32
CA LEU A 95 9.68 -2.89 3.98
C LEU A 95 10.91 -2.10 3.58
N SER A 96 11.92 -2.87 3.23
CA SER A 96 12.97 -2.39 2.37
C SER A 96 12.66 -2.76 0.92
N THR A 97 13.15 -1.94 -0.02
CA THR A 97 13.25 -2.34 -1.43
C THR A 97 13.99 -3.68 -1.60
N PHE A 98 14.77 -4.11 -0.60
CA PHE A 98 15.42 -5.40 -0.56
C PHE A 98 14.42 -6.55 -0.36
N ASP A 99 13.45 -6.43 0.54
CA ASP A 99 12.44 -7.49 0.80
C ASP A 99 11.55 -7.74 -0.43
N ALA A 100 11.10 -6.66 -1.09
CA ALA A 100 10.36 -6.76 -2.34
C ALA A 100 11.18 -7.46 -3.45
N LYS A 101 12.48 -7.14 -3.56
CA LYS A 101 13.38 -7.79 -4.53
C LYS A 101 13.65 -9.25 -4.20
N ASP A 102 13.81 -9.57 -2.93
CA ASP A 102 14.04 -10.95 -2.48
C ASP A 102 12.81 -11.81 -2.78
N ARG A 103 11.61 -11.31 -2.47
CA ARG A 103 10.35 -11.97 -2.81
C ARG A 103 10.22 -12.28 -4.30
N MET A 104 10.54 -11.32 -5.16
CA MET A 104 10.52 -11.53 -6.62
C MET A 104 11.51 -12.61 -7.06
N LYS A 105 12.72 -12.63 -6.50
CA LYS A 105 13.74 -13.64 -6.82
C LYS A 105 13.34 -15.05 -6.37
N ASN A 106 12.50 -15.16 -5.35
CA ASN A 106 12.05 -16.42 -4.78
C ASN A 106 10.65 -16.84 -5.26
N SER A 107 10.03 -16.10 -6.18
CA SER A 107 8.67 -16.37 -6.66
C SER A 107 8.63 -16.78 -8.16
N PRO A 108 7.93 -17.87 -8.50
CA PRO A 108 7.74 -18.28 -9.90
C PRO A 108 6.90 -17.28 -10.70
N GLU A 109 6.04 -16.49 -10.04
CA GLU A 109 5.23 -15.43 -10.69
C GLU A 109 6.11 -14.40 -11.41
N PHE A 110 7.29 -14.12 -10.87
CA PHE A 110 8.25 -13.16 -11.44
C PHE A 110 9.37 -13.84 -12.22
N ASN A 111 9.24 -15.13 -12.56
CA ASN A 111 10.29 -15.94 -13.17
C ASN A 111 11.62 -15.88 -12.40
N PHE A 112 11.56 -15.76 -11.07
CA PHE A 112 12.73 -15.63 -10.20
C PHE A 112 13.63 -14.42 -10.54
N LYS A 113 13.06 -13.35 -11.13
CA LYS A 113 13.77 -12.14 -11.54
C LYS A 113 13.15 -10.90 -10.93
N VAL A 114 13.98 -9.89 -10.67
CA VAL A 114 13.52 -8.58 -10.20
C VAL A 114 12.92 -7.80 -11.37
N ALA A 115 11.62 -7.55 -11.29
CA ALA A 115 10.91 -6.62 -12.17
C ALA A 115 10.88 -5.25 -11.50
N MET A 116 11.81 -4.37 -11.89
CA MET A 116 11.97 -3.03 -11.27
C MET A 116 10.73 -2.16 -11.39
N ASP A 117 9.93 -2.36 -12.43
CA ASP A 117 8.67 -1.70 -12.69
C ASP A 117 7.50 -2.23 -11.83
N LYS A 118 7.69 -3.36 -11.13
CA LYS A 118 6.68 -3.94 -10.23
C LYS A 118 7.00 -3.78 -8.75
N ILE A 119 8.16 -3.20 -8.40
CA ILE A 119 8.61 -3.09 -7.00
C ILE A 119 7.56 -2.37 -6.16
N ASP A 120 7.04 -1.24 -6.65
CA ASP A 120 6.06 -0.43 -5.91
C ASP A 120 4.80 -1.26 -5.58
N MET A 121 4.30 -2.08 -6.52
CA MET A 121 3.13 -2.94 -6.27
C MET A 121 3.45 -4.09 -5.32
N VAL A 122 4.62 -4.72 -5.44
CA VAL A 122 5.04 -5.78 -4.51
C VAL A 122 5.21 -5.22 -3.10
N SER A 123 5.68 -3.96 -2.97
CA SER A 123 5.72 -3.28 -1.69
C SER A 123 4.31 -3.13 -1.09
N ALA A 124 3.35 -2.67 -1.90
CA ALA A 124 1.95 -2.57 -1.49
C ALA A 124 1.37 -3.92 -1.05
N VAL A 125 1.71 -5.03 -1.73
CA VAL A 125 1.28 -6.38 -1.33
C VAL A 125 1.76 -6.71 0.08
N ILE A 126 3.05 -6.52 0.37
CA ILE A 126 3.61 -6.82 1.68
C ILE A 126 2.98 -5.93 2.76
N ILE A 127 2.76 -4.64 2.50
CA ILE A 127 2.05 -3.73 3.41
C ILE A 127 0.67 -4.28 3.78
N LEU A 128 -0.06 -4.81 2.79
CA LEU A 128 -1.41 -5.35 3.01
C LEU A 128 -1.37 -6.65 3.80
N GLU A 129 -0.39 -7.52 3.53
CA GLU A 129 -0.17 -8.76 4.30
C GLU A 129 0.14 -8.47 5.77
N ASP A 130 1.07 -7.55 6.04
CA ASP A 130 1.45 -7.16 7.40
C ASP A 130 0.24 -6.61 8.16
N PHE A 131 -0.54 -5.72 7.53
CA PHE A 131 -1.76 -5.19 8.14
C PHE A 131 -2.80 -6.28 8.45
N ILE A 132 -3.01 -7.24 7.54
CA ILE A 132 -3.94 -8.36 7.76
C ILE A 132 -3.44 -9.26 8.90
N ALA A 133 -2.15 -9.56 8.94
CA ALA A 133 -1.54 -10.38 9.98
C ALA A 133 -1.69 -9.73 11.37
N ASP A 134 -1.43 -8.42 11.48
CA ASP A 134 -1.60 -7.67 12.73
C ASP A 134 -3.06 -7.64 13.18
N LYS A 135 -4.01 -7.49 12.25
CA LYS A 135 -5.45 -7.50 12.57
C LYS A 135 -5.93 -8.86 13.07
N ASN A 136 -5.45 -9.94 12.48
CA ASN A 136 -5.81 -11.29 12.92
C ASN A 136 -5.33 -11.57 14.36
N GLN A 137 -4.15 -11.08 14.73
CA GLN A 137 -3.60 -11.21 16.09
C GLN A 137 -4.37 -10.41 17.15
N LEU A 138 -5.10 -9.35 16.76
CA LEU A 138 -5.93 -8.55 17.67
C LEU A 138 -7.34 -9.14 17.90
N SER A 139 -7.72 -10.16 17.13
CA SER A 139 -9.01 -10.85 17.21
C SER A 139 -8.95 -12.22 17.92
N GLU A 140 -7.77 -12.60 18.44
CA GLU A 140 -7.56 -13.75 19.33
C GLU A 140 -7.40 -13.29 20.79
#